data_AF-A0A975BPW1-F1
#
_entry.id   AF-A0A975BPW1-F1
#
_cell.length_a   1.000
_cell.length_b   1.000
_cell.length_c   1.000
_cell.angle_alpha   90.00
_cell.angle_beta   90.00
_cell.angle_gamma   90.00
#
_symmetry.space_group_name_H-M   'P 1'
#
loop_
_entity.id
_entity.type
_entity.pdbx_description
1 polymer ?
#
loop_
_entity_poly.entity_id
_entity_poly.type
_entity_poly.pdbx_seq_one_letter_code
_entity_poly.pdbx_strand_id
1 'polypeptide(L)'
;MLSNLQEKVFSALHISKKDLLDEMSVILASQQLSEYSMEVDFFEKKYGKKFEEFDRYFRSHEVSYEMENDWMNWKFSVESRKYWEEILKHNDS
;
A
#
# COMPACT_ATOMS: atom_id res chain seq x y z
N MET A 1 -33.36 -4.47 -8.48
CA MET A 1 -33.66 -5.24 -7.24
C MET A 1 -32.65 -5.01 -6.12
N LEU A 2 -31.37 -4.68 -6.42
CA LEU A 2 -30.33 -4.38 -5.42
C LEU A 2 -30.53 -3.09 -4.61
N SER A 3 -31.21 -2.07 -5.15
CA SER A 3 -31.42 -0.78 -4.46
C SER A 3 -32.15 -0.93 -3.11
N ASN A 4 -33.10 -1.87 -3.03
CA ASN A 4 -33.95 -2.04 -1.86
C ASN A 4 -33.19 -2.64 -0.65
N LEU A 5 -32.14 -3.44 -0.89
CA LEU A 5 -31.35 -4.02 0.21
C LEU A 5 -30.36 -3.00 0.78
N GLN A 6 -29.62 -2.29 -0.08
CA GLN A 6 -28.64 -1.28 0.36
C GLN A 6 -29.32 -0.18 1.18
N GLU A 7 -30.44 0.35 0.69
CA GLU A 7 -31.22 1.38 1.40
C GLU A 7 -31.72 0.91 2.78
N LYS A 8 -32.17 -0.35 2.88
CA LYS A 8 -32.58 -0.95 4.17
C LYS A 8 -31.42 -1.10 5.13
N VAL A 9 -30.26 -1.56 4.66
CA VAL A 9 -29.06 -1.73 5.48
C VAL A 9 -28.56 -0.37 5.97
N PHE A 10 -28.44 0.63 5.08
CA PHE A 10 -27.98 1.97 5.44
C PHE A 10 -28.92 2.63 6.45
N SER A 11 -30.23 2.49 6.27
CA SER A 11 -31.23 3.00 7.22
C SER A 11 -31.13 2.31 8.58
N ALA A 12 -30.96 0.99 8.61
CA ALA A 12 -30.86 0.21 9.85
C ALA A 12 -29.55 0.46 10.62
N LEU A 13 -28.47 0.75 9.89
CA LEU A 13 -27.16 1.08 10.48
C LEU A 13 -27.02 2.57 10.81
N HIS A 14 -28.01 3.40 10.46
CA HIS A 14 -27.95 4.86 10.61
C HIS A 14 -26.71 5.49 9.95
N ILE A 15 -26.24 4.92 8.84
CA ILE A 15 -25.06 5.36 8.09
C ILE A 15 -25.49 5.91 6.73
N SER A 16 -24.90 7.03 6.32
CA SER A 16 -25.13 7.54 4.96
C SER A 16 -24.28 6.75 3.95
N LYS A 17 -24.76 6.68 2.70
CA LYS A 17 -23.98 6.10 1.61
C LYS A 17 -22.62 6.78 1.46
N LYS A 18 -22.55 8.09 1.72
CA LYS A 18 -21.31 8.86 1.63
C LYS A 18 -20.33 8.39 2.71
N ASP A 19 -20.75 8.36 3.98
CA ASP A 19 -19.88 7.96 5.09
C ASP A 19 -19.35 6.55 4.90
N LEU A 20 -20.19 5.62 4.42
CA LEU A 20 -19.74 4.27 4.09
C LEU A 20 -18.69 4.26 2.97
N LEU A 21 -18.86 5.08 1.92
CA LEU A 21 -17.89 5.15 0.84
C LEU A 21 -16.57 5.77 1.31
N ASP A 22 -16.63 6.77 2.18
CA ASP A 22 -15.45 7.40 2.79
C ASP A 22 -14.69 6.35 3.64
N GLU A 23 -15.40 5.60 4.50
CA GLU A 23 -14.81 4.50 5.28
C GLU A 23 -14.21 3.40 4.39
N MET A 24 -14.93 2.96 3.35
CA MET A 24 -14.41 1.95 2.42
C MET A 24 -13.16 2.43 1.70
N SER A 25 -13.09 3.72 1.36
CA SER A 25 -11.92 4.29 0.70
C SER A 25 -10.68 4.22 1.61
N VAL A 26 -10.85 4.50 2.90
CA VAL A 26 -9.77 4.37 3.91
C VAL A 26 -9.34 2.92 4.07
N ILE A 27 -10.29 1.97 4.12
CA ILE A 27 -9.96 0.53 4.24
C ILE A 27 -9.16 0.06 3.03
N LEU A 28 -9.59 0.41 1.81
CA LEU A 28 -8.90 0.01 0.58
C LEU A 28 -7.49 0.62 0.50
N ALA A 29 -7.33 1.90 0.85
CA ALA A 29 -6.02 2.54 0.91
C ALA A 29 -5.11 1.88 1.98
N SER A 30 -5.67 1.52 3.13
CA SER A 30 -4.94 0.83 4.20
C SER A 30 -4.50 -0.59 3.79
N GLN A 31 -5.32 -1.30 3.03
CA GLN A 31 -4.97 -2.61 2.46
C GLN A 31 -3.78 -2.47 1.50
N GLN A 32 -3.83 -1.51 0.59
CA GLN A 32 -2.71 -1.23 -0.33
C GLN A 32 -1.43 -0.87 0.43
N LEU A 33 -1.53 0.00 1.44
CA LEU A 33 -0.38 0.32 2.28
C LEU A 33 0.20 -0.92 2.97
N SER A 34 -0.66 -1.79 3.51
CA SER A 34 -0.24 -3.03 4.15
C SER A 34 0.45 -3.98 3.18
N GLU A 35 -0.06 -4.14 1.97
CA GLU A 35 0.53 -4.97 0.92
C GLU A 35 1.96 -4.51 0.59
N TYR A 36 2.14 -3.24 0.26
CA TYR A 36 3.47 -2.70 -0.05
C TYR A 36 4.41 -2.70 1.15
N SER A 37 3.90 -2.54 2.37
CA SER A 37 4.71 -2.67 3.58
C SER A 37 5.24 -4.09 3.77
N MET A 38 4.42 -5.11 3.52
CA MET A 38 4.86 -6.51 3.56
C MET A 38 5.91 -6.82 2.48
N GLU A 39 5.76 -6.27 1.28
CA GLU A 39 6.76 -6.43 0.21
C GLU A 39 8.09 -5.77 0.58
N VAL A 40 8.07 -4.55 1.13
CA VAL A 40 9.28 -3.89 1.62
C VAL A 40 9.96 -4.72 2.70
N ASP A 41 9.19 -5.20 3.68
CA ASP A 41 9.70 -6.06 4.76
C ASP A 41 10.30 -7.37 4.22
N PHE A 42 9.70 -7.95 3.18
CA PHE A 42 10.20 -9.15 2.53
C PHE A 42 11.60 -8.91 1.95
N PHE A 43 11.80 -7.83 1.19
CA PHE A 43 13.11 -7.53 0.60
C PHE A 43 14.14 -7.10 1.64
N GLU A 44 13.74 -6.34 2.67
CA GLU A 44 14.60 -6.00 3.80
C GLU A 44 15.14 -7.27 4.49
N LYS A 45 14.28 -8.28 4.66
CA LYS A 45 14.68 -9.59 5.20
C LYS A 45 15.54 -10.39 4.21
N LYS A 46 15.22 -10.39 2.91
CA LYS A 46 15.99 -11.10 1.87
C LYS A 46 17.43 -10.60 1.82
N TYR A 47 17.64 -9.28 1.90
CA TYR A 47 18.96 -8.66 1.74
C TYR A 47 19.63 -8.24 3.06
N GLY A 48 18.92 -8.33 4.19
CA GLY A 48 19.44 -7.97 5.51
C GLY A 48 19.78 -6.48 5.67
N LYS A 49 19.11 -5.61 4.91
CA LYS A 49 19.39 -4.16 4.91
C LYS A 49 18.17 -3.34 4.46
N LYS A 50 18.22 -2.04 4.70
CA LYS A 50 17.23 -1.08 4.19
C LYS A 50 17.40 -0.84 2.68
N PHE A 51 16.31 -0.42 2.02
CA PHE A 51 16.30 -0.18 0.58
C PHE A 51 17.37 0.82 0.15
N GLU A 52 17.58 1.90 0.90
CA GLU A 52 18.55 2.94 0.55
C GLU A 52 19.99 2.41 0.55
N GLU A 53 20.31 1.47 1.44
CA GLU A 53 21.61 0.78 1.42
C GLU A 53 21.73 -0.16 0.23
N PHE A 54 20.66 -0.88 -0.08
CA PHE A 54 20.60 -1.79 -1.21
C PHE A 54 20.70 -1.05 -2.56
N ASP A 55 20.01 0.09 -2.72
CA ASP A 55 20.07 0.94 -3.92
C ASP A 55 21.49 1.46 -4.17
N ARG A 56 22.20 1.89 -3.11
CA ARG A 56 23.61 2.29 -3.25
C ARG A 56 24.50 1.13 -3.69
N TYR A 57 24.29 -0.06 -3.12
CA TYR A 57 25.04 -1.26 -3.50
C TYR A 57 24.75 -1.65 -4.95
N PHE A 58 23.47 -1.67 -5.34
CA PHE A 58 23.01 -1.98 -6.70
C PHE A 58 23.64 -1.07 -7.75
N ARG A 59 23.70 0.24 -7.50
CA ARG A 59 24.28 1.22 -8.44
C ARG A 59 25.79 1.15 -8.61
N SER A 60 26.49 0.50 -7.69
CA SER A 60 27.97 0.51 -7.64
C SER A 60 28.62 -0.84 -7.98
N HIS A 61 27.84 -1.86 -8.31
CA HIS A 61 28.33 -3.21 -8.57
C HIS A 61 27.71 -3.79 -9.86
N GLU A 62 28.38 -4.76 -10.46
CA GLU A 62 27.71 -5.63 -11.45
C GLU A 62 26.67 -6.49 -10.73
N VAL A 63 25.46 -6.51 -11.28
CA VAL A 63 24.29 -7.14 -10.67
C VAL A 63 23.76 -8.25 -11.57
N SER A 64 23.24 -9.30 -10.95
CA SER A 64 22.54 -10.36 -11.67
C SER A 64 21.16 -9.86 -12.11
N TYR A 65 20.58 -10.51 -13.12
CA TYR A 65 19.21 -10.25 -13.56
C TYR A 65 18.18 -10.42 -12.42
N GLU A 66 18.38 -11.42 -11.54
CA GLU A 66 17.53 -11.59 -10.37
C GLU A 66 17.59 -10.37 -9.44
N MET A 67 18.80 -9.85 -9.20
CA MET A 67 19.01 -8.71 -8.34
C MET A 67 18.43 -7.42 -8.94
N GLU A 68 18.50 -7.25 -10.27
CA GLU A 68 17.82 -6.16 -10.98
C GLU A 68 16.31 -6.23 -10.84
N ASN A 69 15.72 -7.41 -11.05
CA ASN A 69 14.28 -7.62 -10.88
C ASN A 69 13.84 -7.32 -9.43
N ASP A 70 14.59 -7.80 -8.45
CA ASP A 70 14.32 -7.50 -7.04
C ASP A 70 14.44 -6.02 -6.72
N TRP A 71 15.47 -5.34 -7.25
CA TRP A 71 15.62 -3.90 -7.07
C TRP A 71 14.45 -3.12 -7.65
N MET A 72 13.98 -3.48 -8.85
CA MET A 72 12.84 -2.84 -9.48
C MET A 72 11.56 -3.02 -8.65
N ASN A 73 11.29 -4.25 -8.21
CA ASN A 73 10.12 -4.57 -7.40
C ASN A 73 10.18 -3.84 -6.06
N TRP A 74 11.32 -3.91 -5.36
CA TRP A 74 11.47 -3.25 -4.07
C TRP A 74 11.34 -1.73 -4.17
N LYS A 75 11.94 -1.12 -5.20
CA LYS A 75 11.79 0.32 -5.45
C LYS A 75 10.33 0.69 -5.65
N PHE A 76 9.60 -0.09 -6.44
CA PHE A 76 8.18 0.12 -6.66
C PHE A 76 7.39 0.02 -5.35
N SER A 77 7.64 -1.00 -4.52
CA SER A 77 6.96 -1.15 -3.23
C SER A 77 7.28 0.00 -2.27
N VAL A 78 8.52 0.49 -2.22
CA VAL A 78 8.90 1.63 -1.36
C VAL A 78 8.16 2.91 -1.78
N GLU A 79 8.12 3.22 -3.07
CA GLU A 79 7.44 4.42 -3.56
C GLU A 79 5.91 4.31 -3.42
N SER A 80 5.33 3.14 -3.72
CA SER A 80 3.90 2.89 -3.52
C SER A 80 3.51 2.96 -2.04
N ARG A 81 4.34 2.44 -1.13
CA ARG A 81 4.12 2.58 0.32
C ARG A 81 4.06 4.05 0.72
N LYS A 82 5.04 4.86 0.32
CA LYS A 82 5.07 6.31 0.62
C LYS A 82 3.82 7.01 0.12
N TYR A 83 3.41 6.72 -1.12
CA TYR A 83 2.20 7.30 -1.72
C TYR A 83 0.94 7.03 -0.87
N TRP A 84 0.71 5.78 -0.47
CA TRP A 84 -0.46 5.44 0.35
C TRP A 84 -0.37 5.98 1.77
N GLU A 85 0.83 6.04 2.38
CA GLU A 85 1.04 6.73 3.65
C GLU A 85 0.65 8.22 3.58
N GLU A 86 1.00 8.90 2.49
CA GLU A 86 0.66 10.32 2.28
C GLU A 86 -0.84 10.53 2.12
N ILE A 87 -1.52 9.68 1.34
CA ILE A 87 -2.99 9.72 1.19
C ILE A 87 -3.69 9.55 2.53
N LEU A 88 -3.28 8.56 3.32
CA LEU A 88 -3.92 8.26 4.61
C LEU A 88 -3.66 9.36 5.64
N LYS A 89 -2.45 9.94 5.68
CA LYS A 89 -2.14 11.08 6.57
C LYS A 89 -3.00 12.31 6.29
N HIS A 90 -3.35 12.56 5.03
CA HIS A 90 -4.17 13.72 4.64
C HIS A 90 -5.67 13.52 4.90
N ASN A 91 -6.13 12.30 5.14
CA ASN A 91 -7.51 12.03 5.56
C ASN A 91 -7.75 12.22 7.06
N ASP A 92 -6.70 12.23 7.88
CA ASP A 92 -6.78 12.47 9.34
C ASP A 92 -6.69 13.97 9.72
N SER A 93 -6.61 14.88 8.75
CA SER A 93 -6.48 16.35 8.94
C SER A 93 -7.75 17.11 8.61
#